data_AF-A0A0A0HXC5-F1
#
_entry.id   AF-A0A0A0HXC5-F1
#
_cell.length_a   1.000
_cell.length_b   1.000
_cell.length_c   1.000
_cell.angle_alpha   90.00
_cell.angle_beta   90.00
_cell.angle_gamma   90.00
#
_symmetry.space_group_name_H-M   'P 1'
#
loop_
_entity.id
_entity.type
_entity.pdbx_description
1 polymer ?
#
loop_
_entity_poly.entity_id
_entity_poly.type
_entity_poly.pdbx_seq_one_letter_code
_entity_poly.pdbx_strand_id
1 'polypeptide(L)' 'MENRYLVITNKGLSSEEIYYCGNIEIEAFKKFKAISFKNKQIVLAKVKYTIIHGFELIERYQIIKRIV' A
#
# COMPACT_ATOMS: atom_id res chain seq x y z
N MET A 1 1.71 0.16 -15.25
CA MET A 1 1.40 -0.30 -13.88
C MET A 1 2.65 -1.01 -13.37
N GLU A 2 3.12 -0.65 -12.18
CA GLU A 2 4.37 -1.16 -11.62
C GLU A 2 4.11 -2.04 -10.41
N ASN A 3 4.97 -3.03 -10.17
CA ASN A 3 4.89 -3.86 -8.97
C ASN A 3 5.46 -3.09 -7.78
N ARG A 4 4.63 -2.91 -6.75
CA ARG A 4 5.00 -2.21 -5.52
C ARG A 4 4.50 -2.98 -4.31
N TYR A 5 5.28 -2.94 -3.23
CA TYR A 5 4.85 -3.32 -1.90
C TYR A 5 3.98 -2.21 -1.31
N LEU A 6 2.80 -2.59 -0.84
CA LEU A 6 1.89 -1.72 -0.14
C LEU A 6 1.73 -2.17 1.31
N VAL A 7 1.68 -1.21 2.22
CA VAL A 7 1.20 -1.44 3.59
C VAL A 7 -0.17 -0.80 3.69
N ILE A 8 -1.19 -1.62 3.86
CA ILE A 8 -2.59 -1.18 3.82
C ILE A 8 -3.21 -1.45 5.19
N THR A 9 -3.97 -0.50 5.73
CA THR A 9 -4.80 -0.72 6.92
C THR A 9 -6.27 -0.58 6.57
N ASN A 10 -7.10 -1.48 7.08
CA ASN A 10 -8.56 -1.42 6.92
C ASN A 10 -9.17 -0.80 8.18
N LYS A 11 -9.57 0.46 8.11
CA LYS A 11 -10.32 1.18 9.16
C LYS A 11 -11.83 0.93 9.02
N GLY A 12 -12.24 -0.34 8.96
CA GLY A 12 -13.66 -0.74 8.86
C GLY A 12 -14.11 -1.10 7.43
N LEU A 13 -15.43 -1.04 7.18
CA LEU A 13 -16.08 -1.55 5.96
C LEU A 13 -15.79 -0.74 4.68
N SER A 14 -15.27 0.48 4.79
CA SER A 14 -15.24 1.44 3.67
C SER A 14 -14.00 2.32 3.60
N SER A 15 -13.01 2.17 4.48
CA SER A 15 -11.81 3.00 4.47
C SER A 15 -10.55 2.14 4.54
N GLU A 16 -9.89 2.03 3.39
CA GLU A 16 -8.53 1.52 3.27
C GLU A 16 -7.56 2.71 3.25
N GLU A 17 -6.49 2.62 4.01
CA GLU A 17 -5.40 3.60 3.99
C GLU A 17 -4.09 2.94 3.63
N ILE A 18 -3.33 3.59 2.74
CA ILE A 18 -2.03 3.12 2.27
C ILE A 18 -0.95 3.90 3.03
N TYR A 19 -0.18 3.20 3.86
CA TYR A 19 0.90 3.78 4.69
C TYR A 19 2.29 3.68 4.05
N TYR A 20 2.43 2.83 3.04
CA TYR A 20 3.66 2.67 2.29
C TYR A 20 3.33 2.22 0.87
N CYS A 21 4.06 2.76 -0.12
CA CYS A 21 4.01 2.35 -1.50
C CYS A 21 5.41 2.45 -2.09
N GLY A 22 6.10 1.32 -2.22
CA GLY A 22 7.51 1.30 -2.61
C GLY A 22 7.95 -0.02 -3.23
N ASN A 23 9.19 -0.10 -3.65
CA ASN A 23 9.78 -1.28 -4.29
C ASN A 23 10.57 -2.17 -3.31
N ILE A 24 10.69 -1.78 -2.04
CA ILE A 24 11.52 -2.47 -1.05
C ILE A 24 10.65 -3.14 0.01
N GLU A 25 10.65 -4.47 0.05
CA GLU A 25 9.85 -5.27 0.98
C GLU A 25 10.20 -4.98 2.45
N ILE A 26 11.50 -4.89 2.78
CA ILE A 26 11.94 -4.69 4.16
C ILE A 26 11.50 -3.33 4.72
N GLU A 27 11.37 -2.31 3.88
CA GLU A 27 10.81 -1.02 4.28
C GLU A 27 9.31 -1.11 4.55
N ALA A 28 8.58 -1.86 3.73
CA ALA A 28 7.18 -2.17 3.98
C ALA A 28 7.01 -2.85 5.34
N PHE A 29 7.87 -3.82 5.70
CA PHE A 29 7.86 -4.44 7.02
C PHE A 29 8.18 -3.46 8.17
N LYS A 30 9.15 -2.56 7.98
CA LYS A 30 9.45 -1.52 8.98
C LYS A 30 8.23 -0.63 9.23
N LYS A 31 7.57 -0.17 8.15
CA LYS A 31 6.34 0.63 8.24
C LYS A 31 5.19 -0.15 8.85
N PHE A 32 4.99 -1.40 8.45
CA PHE A 32 3.99 -2.30 9.03
C PHE A 32 4.15 -2.43 10.55
N LYS A 33 5.38 -2.63 11.05
CA LYS A 33 5.64 -2.71 12.50
C LYS A 33 5.39 -1.40 13.23
N ALA A 34 5.68 -0.26 12.60
CA ALA A 34 5.49 1.07 13.20
C ALA A 34 4.01 1.48 13.36
N ILE A 35 3.10 0.87 12.60
CA ILE A 35 1.67 1.18 12.66
C ILE A 35 1.01 0.48 13.86
N SER A 36 0.23 1.19 14.67
CA SER A 36 -0.45 0.61 15.86
C SER A 36 -1.78 -0.10 15.55
N PHE A 37 -2.32 0.05 14.34
CA PHE A 37 -3.56 -0.60 13.94
C PHE A 37 -3.42 -2.13 13.87
N LYS A 38 -4.45 -2.84 14.34
CA LYS A 38 -4.51 -4.32 14.28
C LYS A 38 -4.83 -4.84 12.87
N ASN A 39 -5.69 -4.14 12.14
CA ASN A 39 -6.13 -4.53 10.80
C ASN A 39 -5.23 -3.90 9.75
N LYS A 40 -4.01 -4.43 9.63
CA LYS A 40 -3.01 -4.02 8.65
C LYS A 40 -2.48 -5.24 7.92
N GLN A 41 -2.11 -5.07 6.66
CA GLN A 41 -1.57 -6.10 5.81
C GLN A 41 -0.45 -5.55 4.94
N ILE A 42 0.46 -6.43 4.53
CA ILE A 42 1.46 -6.15 3.49
C ILE A 42 1.05 -6.91 2.23
N VAL A 43 0.97 -6.21 1.11
CA VAL A 43 0.64 -6.82 -0.18
C VAL A 43 1.63 -6.40 -1.25
N LEU A 44 1.87 -7.29 -2.21
CA LEU A 44 2.47 -6.94 -3.49
C LEU A 44 1.34 -6.63 -4.46
N ALA A 45 1.36 -5.45 -5.06
CA ALA A 45 0.31 -4.99 -5.96
C ALA A 45 0.87 -4.35 -7.23
N LYS A 46 0.11 -4.45 -8.33
CA LYS A 46 0.31 -3.63 -9.52
C LYS A 46 -0.33 -2.27 -9.28
N VAL A 47 0.46 -1.21 -9.19
CA VAL A 47 -0.01 0.15 -8.93
C VAL A 47 -0.05 0.93 -10.23
N LYS A 48 -1.16 1.64 -10.47
CA LYS A 48 -1.30 2.66 -11.51
C LYS A 48 -1.29 4.02 -10.83
N TYR A 49 -0.39 4.88 -11.28
CA TYR A 49 -0.33 6.26 -10.84
C TYR A 49 -1.02 7.18 -11.86
N THR A 50 -1.51 8.30 -11.35
CA THR A 50 -1.99 9.43 -12.14
C THR A 50 -1.33 10.69 -11.63
N ILE A 51 -1.21 11.71 -12.50
CA ILE A 51 -0.65 13.01 -12.12
C ILE A 51 -1.82 13.98 -12.00
N ILE A 52 -2.02 14.53 -10.80
CA ILE A 52 -3.02 15.56 -10.55
C ILE A 52 -2.30 16.76 -9.95
N HIS A 53 -2.39 17.92 -10.61
CA HIS A 53 -1.72 19.16 -10.21
C HIS A 53 -0.20 18.99 -9.95
N GLY A 54 0.46 18.12 -10.71
CA GLY A 54 1.90 17.84 -10.57
C GLY A 54 2.26 16.85 -9.47
N PHE A 55 1.29 16.35 -8.71
CA PHE A 55 1.49 15.30 -7.70
C PHE A 55 1.17 13.93 -8.29
N GLU A 56 2.07 12.97 -8.07
CA GLU A 56 1.84 11.56 -8.40
C GLU A 56 0.97 10.92 -7.32
N LEU A 57 -0.23 10.49 -7.71
CA LEU A 57 -1.21 9.85 -6.83
C LEU A 57 -1.52 8.44 -7.32
N ILE A 58 -1.86 7.56 -6.37
CA ILE A 58 -2.34 6.22 -6.69
C ILE A 58 -3.76 6.35 -7.27
N GLU A 59 -3.93 6.03 -8.55
CA GLU A 59 -5.25 6.00 -9.20
C GLU A 59 -5.98 4.70 -8.85
N ARG A 60 -5.26 3.58 -8.97
CA ARG A 60 -5.77 2.25 -8.65
C ARG A 60 -4.62 1.28 -8.43
N TYR A 61 -4.88 0.19 -7.73
CA TYR A 61 -3.95 -0.90 -7.59
C TYR A 61 -4.67 -2.25 -7.67
N GLN A 62 -3.92 -3.29 -8.04
CA GLN A 62 -4.43 -4.67 -8.07
C GLN A 62 -3.48 -5.55 -7.27
N ILE A 63 -4.00 -6.18 -6.21
CA ILE A 63 -3.24 -7.09 -5.36
C ILE A 63 -2.85 -8.33 -6.19
N ILE A 64 -1.55 -8.63 -6.22
CA ILE A 64 -0.98 -9.83 -6.82
C ILE A 64 -0.80 -10.91 -5.75
N LYS A 65 -0.29 -10.53 -4.58
CA LYS A 65 0.05 -11.45 -3.49
C LYS A 65 -0.15 -10.77 -2.13
N ARG A 66 -0.75 -11.47 -1.18
CA ARG A 66 -0.76 -11.09 0.24
C ARG A 66 0.45 -11.72 0.93
N ILE A 67 1.17 -10.93 1.73
CA ILE A 67 2.41 -11.36 2.39
C ILE A 67 2.13 -11.64 3.86
N VAL A 68 1.51 -10.68 4.56
CA VAL A 68 1.11 -10.73 5.97
C VAL A 68 -0.20 -9.99 6.14
#